data_AF-A0A7Y9NKJ2-F1
#
_entry.id   AF-A0A7Y9NKJ2-F1
#
_cell.length_a   1.000
_cell.length_b   1.000
_cell.length_c   1.000
_cell.angle_alpha   90.00
_cell.angle_beta   90.00
_cell.angle_gamma   90.00
#
_symmetry.space_group_name_H-M   'P 1'
#
loop_
_entity.id
_entity.type
_entity.pdbx_description
1 polymer ?
#
loop_
_entity_poly.entity_id
_entity_poly.type
_entity_poly.pdbx_seq_one_letter_code
_entity_poly.pdbx_strand_id
1 'polypeptide(L)'
;MVTKIPRLGRYLLSAAVAILASTIIYQGLRMFPESTFQLASESRLPKWITLPPGLTRSDVSIKMSYFTWPSAGFVLQDAKGQTLEKADGRVKCSDFRMKNPPPESPPGYPRYTEIVVKGTSELIERRKMEPVFYVTDDPAVWKEYRTVGCGS
;
A
#
# COMPACT_ATOMS: atom_id res chain seq x y z
N MET A 1 -0.99 29.62 -46.83
CA MET A 1 0.28 28.87 -46.90
C MET A 1 0.17 27.69 -45.93
N VAL A 2 -0.07 26.47 -46.43
CA VAL A 2 -0.25 25.29 -45.56
C VAL A 2 1.12 24.69 -45.28
N THR A 3 1.62 24.89 -44.07
CA THR A 3 2.91 24.37 -43.62
C THR A 3 2.84 22.84 -43.56
N LYS A 4 3.36 22.16 -44.59
CA LYS A 4 3.46 20.69 -44.59
C LYS A 4 4.51 20.29 -43.56
N ILE A 5 4.05 19.80 -42.42
CA ILE A 5 4.92 19.20 -41.41
C ILE A 5 5.69 18.05 -42.09
N PRO A 6 7.04 18.06 -42.06
CA PRO A 6 7.85 17.01 -42.68
C PRO A 6 7.50 15.65 -42.04
N ARG A 7 7.63 14.56 -42.79
CA ARG A 7 7.27 13.20 -42.33
C ARG A 7 7.86 12.89 -40.94
N LEU A 8 9.10 13.30 -40.68
CA LEU A 8 9.76 13.17 -39.37
C LEU A 8 9.04 13.94 -38.25
N GLY A 9 8.56 15.16 -38.52
CA GLY A 9 7.79 15.96 -37.57
C GLY A 9 6.43 15.35 -37.22
N ARG A 10 5.80 14.62 -38.16
CA ARG A 10 4.57 13.86 -37.88
C ARG A 10 4.83 12.67 -36.95
N TYR A 11 5.91 11.92 -37.16
CA TYR A 11 6.29 10.83 -36.27
C TYR A 11 6.66 11.30 -34.87
N LEU A 12 7.39 12.42 -34.75
CA LEU A 12 7.72 13.03 -33.47
C LEU A 12 6.48 13.50 -32.72
N LEU A 13 5.51 14.12 -33.42
CA LEU A 13 4.24 14.54 -32.82
C LEU A 13 3.43 13.33 -32.33
N SER A 14 3.32 12.28 -33.14
CA SER A 14 2.63 11.03 -32.75
C SER A 14 3.30 10.35 -31.56
N ALA A 15 4.64 10.30 -31.53
CA ALA A 15 5.40 9.77 -30.40
C ALA A 15 5.16 10.58 -29.12
N ALA A 16 5.18 11.92 -29.23
CA ALA A 16 4.89 12.80 -28.09
C ALA A 16 3.47 12.59 -27.54
N VAL A 17 2.47 12.49 -28.42
CA VAL A 17 1.08 12.21 -28.01
C VAL A 17 0.95 10.84 -27.36
N ALA A 18 1.60 9.80 -27.91
CA ALA A 18 1.58 8.46 -27.33
C ALA A 18 2.25 8.41 -25.94
N ILE A 19 3.36 9.13 -25.74
CA ILE A 19 4.02 9.26 -24.44
C ILE A 19 3.10 9.99 -23.44
N LEU A 20 2.47 11.09 -23.87
CA LEU A 20 1.55 11.85 -23.02
C LEU A 20 0.33 11.01 -22.62
N ALA A 21 -0.28 10.30 -23.56
CA ALA A 21 -1.39 9.39 -23.29
C ALA A 21 -0.97 8.26 -22.33
N SER A 22 0.20 7.65 -22.56
CA SER A 22 0.71 6.57 -21.69
C SER A 22 0.99 7.05 -20.27
N THR A 23 1.54 8.24 -20.11
CA THR A 23 1.78 8.83 -18.77
C THR A 23 0.48 9.16 -18.06
N ILE A 24 -0.53 9.71 -18.75
CA ILE A 24 -1.86 9.97 -18.17
C ILE A 24 -2.53 8.66 -17.73
N ILE A 25 -2.49 7.61 -18.57
CA ILE A 25 -3.06 6.29 -18.24
C ILE A 25 -2.34 5.69 -17.03
N TYR A 26 -1.00 5.76 -16.99
CA TYR A 26 -0.20 5.24 -15.89
C TYR A 26 -0.51 5.95 -14.56
N GLN A 27 -0.66 7.27 -14.59
CA GLN A 27 -1.02 8.07 -13.40
C GLN A 27 -2.50 7.87 -13.02
N GLY A 28 -3.39 7.71 -13.99
CA GLY A 28 -4.81 7.44 -13.78
C GLY A 28 -5.07 6.13 -13.05
N LEU A 29 -4.33 5.07 -13.39
CA LEU A 29 -4.40 3.79 -12.68
C LEU A 29 -3.96 3.88 -11.21
N ARG A 30 -3.11 4.85 -10.85
CA ARG A 30 -2.75 5.13 -9.44
C ARG A 30 -3.74 6.05 -8.73
N MET A 31 -4.68 6.69 -9.45
CA MET A 31 -5.68 7.58 -8.85
C MET A 31 -6.89 6.84 -8.27
N PHE A 32 -7.13 5.59 -8.67
CA PHE A 32 -8.26 4.79 -8.20
C PHE A 32 -7.78 3.63 -7.32
N PRO A 33 -7.62 3.84 -6.01
CA PRO A 33 -7.37 2.74 -5.10
C PRO A 33 -8.58 1.82 -5.05
N GLU A 34 -8.35 0.50 -5.06
CA GLU A 34 -9.42 -0.50 -4.92
C GLU A 34 -10.05 -0.44 -3.53
N SER A 35 -9.21 -0.14 -2.53
CA SER A 35 -9.63 -0.02 -1.15
C SER A 35 -8.62 0.82 -0.37
N THR A 36 -9.11 1.55 0.63
CA THR A 36 -8.29 2.33 1.54
C THR A 36 -8.63 1.96 2.98
N PHE A 37 -7.59 1.71 3.77
CA PHE A 37 -7.67 1.33 5.18
C PHE A 37 -6.88 2.33 6.02
N GLN A 38 -7.31 2.52 7.26
CA GLN A 38 -6.63 3.35 8.23
C GLN A 38 -5.90 2.49 9.26
N LEU A 39 -4.68 2.88 9.62
CA LEU A 39 -3.93 2.23 10.69
C LEU A 39 -4.63 2.50 12.03
N ALA A 40 -4.92 1.44 12.77
CA ALA A 40 -5.52 1.53 14.10
C ALA A 40 -4.65 2.38 15.05
N SER A 41 -5.28 3.21 15.88
CA SER A 41 -4.62 4.11 16.83
C SER A 41 -3.63 3.40 17.76
N GLU A 42 -4.03 2.21 18.20
CA GLU A 42 -3.32 1.31 19.11
C GLU A 42 -2.30 0.43 18.41
N SER A 43 -2.33 0.34 17.08
CA SER A 43 -1.29 -0.36 16.32
C SER A 43 0.00 0.46 16.35
N ARG A 44 1.13 -0.23 16.43
CA ARG A 44 2.44 0.40 16.19
C ARG A 44 2.51 0.99 14.78
N LEU A 45 3.44 1.93 14.59
CA LEU A 45 3.81 2.37 13.25
C LEU A 45 4.60 1.27 12.53
N PRO A 46 4.52 1.23 11.20
CA PRO A 46 5.50 0.51 10.39
C PRO A 46 6.93 0.92 10.75
N LYS A 47 7.84 -0.06 10.83
CA LYS A 47 9.27 0.05 11.17
C LYS A 47 10.06 0.89 10.16
N TRP A 48 9.54 1.05 8.93
CA TRP A 48 10.16 1.92 7.93
C TRP A 48 9.86 3.42 8.14
N ILE A 49 9.02 3.77 9.12
CA ILE A 49 8.69 5.16 9.47
C ILE A 49 9.50 5.57 10.70
N THR A 50 10.19 6.69 10.57
CA THR A 50 10.81 7.40 11.68
C THR A 50 10.11 8.74 11.86
N LEU A 51 9.50 8.96 13.02
CA LEU A 51 8.81 10.21 13.30
C LEU A 51 9.82 11.35 13.53
N PRO A 52 9.54 12.57 13.03
CA PRO A 52 10.27 13.76 13.41
C PRO A 52 10.24 13.99 14.94
N PRO A 53 11.28 14.62 15.51
CA PRO A 53 11.28 15.00 16.93
C PRO A 53 10.04 15.84 17.28
N GLY A 54 9.40 15.52 18.41
CA GLY A 54 8.21 16.23 18.90
C GLY A 54 6.88 15.69 18.39
N LEU A 55 6.88 14.73 17.46
CA LEU A 55 5.67 13.97 17.10
C LEU A 55 5.65 12.61 17.80
N THR A 56 4.47 12.25 18.30
CA THR A 56 4.21 10.94 18.90
C THR A 56 3.27 10.10 18.04
N ARG A 57 3.07 8.83 18.41
CA ARG A 57 2.18 7.91 17.69
C ARG A 57 0.76 8.48 17.52
N SER A 58 0.23 9.18 18.53
CA SER A 58 -1.12 9.75 18.52
C SER A 58 -1.27 10.98 17.62
N ASP A 59 -0.16 11.63 17.26
CA ASP A 59 -0.17 12.86 16.46
C ASP A 59 -0.20 12.57 14.96
N VAL A 60 -0.14 11.29 14.58
CA VAL A 60 -0.07 10.85 13.19
C VAL A 60 -1.10 9.78 12.86
N SER A 61 -1.54 9.79 11.61
CA SER A 61 -2.39 8.77 11.02
C SER A 61 -1.75 8.21 9.76
N ILE A 62 -2.02 6.94 9.46
CA ILE A 62 -1.54 6.30 8.25
C ILE A 62 -2.75 5.75 7.50
N LYS A 63 -2.85 6.12 6.23
CA LYS A 63 -3.76 5.50 5.28
C LYS A 63 -2.97 4.59 4.36
N MET A 64 -3.47 3.38 4.18
CA MET A 64 -2.94 2.41 3.24
C MET A 64 -3.99 2.18 2.15
N SER A 65 -3.59 2.26 0.89
CA SER A 65 -4.44 2.00 -0.26
C SER A 65 -3.91 0.83 -1.06
N TYR A 66 -4.77 -0.13 -1.39
CA TYR A 66 -4.45 -1.18 -2.37
C TYR A 66 -4.84 -0.73 -3.77
N PHE A 67 -4.09 -1.21 -4.76
CA PHE A 67 -4.35 -0.97 -6.17
C PHE A 67 -4.48 -2.32 -6.91
N THR A 68 -4.94 -2.31 -8.16
CA THR A 68 -5.15 -3.52 -8.97
C THR A 68 -3.89 -4.32 -9.30
N TRP A 69 -2.73 -3.72 -9.12
CA TRP A 69 -1.42 -4.37 -9.21
C TRP A 69 -0.98 -4.75 -7.80
N PRO A 70 -0.05 -5.72 -7.60
CA PRO A 70 0.43 -6.13 -6.27
C PRO A 70 1.28 -5.03 -5.59
N SER A 71 0.66 -3.89 -5.33
CA SER A 71 1.21 -2.67 -4.77
C SER A 71 0.25 -2.09 -3.73
N ALA A 72 0.83 -1.40 -2.77
CA ALA A 72 0.10 -0.66 -1.76
C ALA A 72 0.73 0.72 -1.61
N GLY A 73 -0.08 1.76 -1.50
CA GLY A 73 0.37 3.12 -1.22
C GLY A 73 0.12 3.46 0.23
N PHE A 74 1.09 4.08 0.89
CA PHE A 74 0.97 4.58 2.25
C PHE A 74 1.06 6.08 2.26
N VAL A 75 0.20 6.72 3.04
CA VAL A 75 0.21 8.16 3.29
C VAL A 75 0.23 8.38 4.79
N LEU A 76 1.33 8.94 5.28
CA LEU A 76 1.48 9.41 6.66
C LEU A 76 0.97 10.86 6.72
N GLN A 77 0.03 11.12 7.63
CA GLN A 77 -0.54 12.45 7.84
C GLN A 77 -0.37 12.88 9.29
N ASP A 78 -0.19 14.18 9.52
CA ASP A 78 -0.28 14.78 10.86
C ASP A 78 -1.74 14.87 11.34
N ALA A 79 -1.93 15.31 12.59
CA ALA A 79 -3.26 15.53 13.18
C ALA A 79 -4.12 16.57 12.43
N LYS A 80 -3.50 17.43 11.62
CA LYS A 80 -4.18 18.45 10.78
C LYS A 80 -4.51 17.90 9.38
N GLY A 81 -4.17 16.64 9.09
CA GLY A 81 -4.36 16.01 7.79
C GLY A 81 -3.31 16.38 6.73
N GLN A 82 -2.27 17.12 7.09
CA GLN A 82 -1.17 17.41 6.17
C GLN A 82 -0.35 16.15 5.93
N THR A 83 -0.02 15.89 4.66
CA THR A 83 0.82 14.75 4.32
C THR A 83 2.26 15.01 4.73
N LEU A 84 2.77 14.19 5.65
CA LEU A 84 4.17 14.20 6.07
C LEU A 84 5.03 13.34 5.13
N GLU A 85 4.53 12.18 4.73
CA GLU A 85 5.26 11.24 3.89
C GLU A 85 4.31 10.40 3.03
N LYS A 86 4.76 10.05 1.82
CA LYS A 86 4.14 9.01 0.98
C LYS A 86 5.16 7.93 0.70
N ALA A 87 4.74 6.67 0.76
CA ALA A 87 5.59 5.54 0.44
C ALA A 87 4.83 4.51 -0.39
N ASP A 88 5.52 3.92 -1.36
CA ASP A 88 5.01 2.80 -2.14
C ASP A 88 5.55 1.49 -1.58
N GLY A 89 4.65 0.52 -1.43
CA GLY A 89 4.93 -0.83 -1.02
C GLY A 89 4.61 -1.84 -2.12
N ARG A 90 5.35 -2.94 -2.13
CA ARG A 90 5.06 -4.11 -2.96
C ARG A 90 4.41 -5.19 -2.11
N VAL A 91 3.24 -5.66 -2.54
CA VAL A 91 2.59 -6.81 -1.91
C VAL A 91 3.37 -8.07 -2.28
N LYS A 92 3.89 -8.78 -1.28
CA LYS A 92 4.62 -10.04 -1.47
C LYS A 92 3.73 -11.24 -1.31
N CYS A 93 2.84 -11.19 -0.35
CA CYS A 93 1.89 -12.24 -0.03
C CYS A 93 0.59 -11.57 0.41
N SER A 94 -0.51 -11.92 -0.23
CA SER A 94 -1.86 -11.46 0.12
C SER A 94 -2.69 -12.60 0.69
N ASP A 95 -3.57 -12.25 1.63
CA ASP A 95 -4.56 -13.17 2.21
C ASP A 95 -4.00 -14.41 2.93
N PHE A 96 -2.83 -14.31 3.56
CA PHE A 96 -2.35 -15.35 4.48
C PHE A 96 -3.34 -15.51 5.64
N ARG A 97 -3.63 -16.76 5.99
CA ARG A 97 -4.51 -17.12 7.11
C ARG A 97 -3.79 -18.14 7.98
N MET A 98 -3.84 -17.92 9.28
CA MET A 98 -3.36 -18.90 10.24
C MET A 98 -4.24 -20.15 10.18
N LYS A 99 -3.63 -21.31 10.38
CA LYS A 99 -4.33 -22.60 10.51
C LYS A 99 -5.29 -22.60 11.68
N ASN A 100 -4.88 -22.01 12.79
CA ASN A 100 -5.65 -21.91 14.03
C ASN A 100 -5.78 -20.42 14.41
N PRO A 101 -6.76 -19.69 13.87
CA PRO A 101 -7.00 -18.31 14.25
C PRO A 101 -7.48 -18.22 15.72
N PRO A 102 -7.37 -17.03 16.36
CA PRO A 102 -7.90 -16.82 17.71
C PRO A 102 -9.39 -17.22 17.79
N PRO A 103 -9.87 -17.86 18.88
CA PRO A 103 -11.21 -18.43 18.97
C PRO A 103 -12.37 -17.45 18.73
N GLU A 104 -12.16 -16.18 19.04
CA GLU A 104 -13.17 -15.10 18.87
C GLU A 104 -13.12 -14.43 17.49
N SER A 105 -12.31 -14.95 16.56
CA SER A 105 -12.15 -14.34 15.26
C SER A 105 -13.36 -14.58 14.36
N PRO A 106 -13.83 -13.56 13.62
CA PRO A 106 -14.90 -13.77 12.67
C PRO A 106 -14.47 -14.73 11.54
N PRO A 107 -15.43 -15.43 10.89
CA PRO A 107 -15.11 -16.35 9.81
C PRO A 107 -14.25 -15.71 8.71
N GLY A 108 -13.15 -16.37 8.37
CA GLY A 108 -12.22 -15.90 7.34
C GLY A 108 -11.31 -14.75 7.77
N TYR A 109 -11.21 -14.47 9.07
CA TYR A 109 -10.30 -13.51 9.69
C TYR A 109 -9.58 -14.14 10.91
N PRO A 110 -8.48 -13.54 11.39
CA PRO A 110 -7.73 -12.44 10.77
C PRO A 110 -7.11 -12.82 9.42
N ARG A 111 -6.90 -11.81 8.57
CA ARG A 111 -6.20 -11.92 7.28
C ARG A 111 -4.92 -11.13 7.34
N TYR A 112 -3.85 -11.73 6.84
CA TYR A 112 -2.53 -11.13 6.86
C TYR A 112 -2.03 -10.85 5.44
N THR A 113 -1.26 -9.79 5.27
CA THR A 113 -0.68 -9.41 3.98
C THR A 113 0.72 -8.88 4.22
N GLU A 114 1.73 -9.51 3.61
CA GLU A 114 3.10 -9.01 3.65
C GLU A 114 3.26 -7.91 2.60
N ILE A 115 3.72 -6.75 3.06
CA ILE A 115 4.04 -5.60 2.21
C ILE A 115 5.47 -5.16 2.49
N VAL A 116 6.26 -5.06 1.43
CA VAL A 116 7.64 -4.57 1.52
C VAL A 116 7.69 -3.10 1.11
N VAL A 117 8.12 -2.24 2.02
CA VAL A 117 8.27 -0.80 1.82
C VAL A 117 9.71 -0.42 2.17
N LYS A 118 10.42 0.27 1.26
CA LYS A 118 11.83 0.66 1.47
C LYS A 118 12.74 -0.50 1.96
N GLY A 119 12.50 -1.71 1.46
CA GLY A 119 13.24 -2.92 1.85
C GLY A 119 12.85 -3.54 3.20
N THR A 120 11.90 -2.95 3.92
CA THR A 120 11.39 -3.46 5.20
C THR A 120 10.07 -4.21 4.97
N SER A 121 10.00 -5.47 5.41
CA SER A 121 8.77 -6.26 5.41
C SER A 121 7.89 -5.89 6.59
N GLU A 122 6.62 -5.59 6.30
CA GLU A 122 5.57 -5.43 7.29
C GLU A 122 4.49 -6.48 7.06
N LEU A 123 4.02 -7.09 8.14
CA LEU A 123 2.87 -7.98 8.11
C LEU A 123 1.64 -7.19 8.56
N ILE A 124 0.78 -6.88 7.58
CA ILE A 124 -0.45 -6.15 7.79
C ILE A 124 -1.55 -7.12 8.18
N GLU A 125 -2.17 -6.89 9.33
CA GLU A 125 -3.26 -7.69 9.88
C GLU A 125 -4.59 -6.94 9.72
N ARG A 126 -5.58 -7.62 9.16
CA ARG A 126 -6.99 -7.22 9.21
C ARG A 126 -7.72 -8.21 10.10
N ARG A 127 -8.32 -7.73 11.18
CA ARG A 127 -9.00 -8.58 12.18
C ARG A 127 -10.44 -8.92 11.84
N LYS A 128 -11.08 -8.10 11.01
CA LYS A 128 -12.48 -8.21 10.58
C LYS A 128 -12.70 -7.36 9.33
N MET A 129 -13.92 -7.41 8.78
CA MET A 129 -14.31 -6.67 7.58
C MET A 129 -14.55 -5.18 7.87
N GLU A 130 -13.49 -4.47 8.22
CA GLU A 130 -13.49 -3.04 8.55
C GLU A 130 -12.40 -2.29 7.78
N PRO A 131 -12.54 -0.96 7.58
CA PRO A 131 -11.53 -0.13 6.94
C PRO A 131 -10.36 0.19 7.88
N VAL A 132 -10.00 -0.75 8.76
CA VAL A 132 -8.94 -0.61 9.77
C VAL A 132 -7.94 -1.74 9.62
N PHE A 133 -6.66 -1.42 9.66
CA PHE A 133 -5.58 -2.39 9.66
C PHE A 133 -4.64 -2.19 10.84
N TYR A 134 -3.93 -3.27 11.16
CA TYR A 134 -2.92 -3.32 12.21
C TYR A 134 -1.60 -3.79 11.60
N VAL A 135 -0.50 -3.47 12.27
CA VAL A 135 0.79 -4.07 11.96
C VAL A 135 1.13 -5.06 13.07
N THR A 136 1.30 -6.32 12.72
CA THR A 136 1.51 -7.38 13.72
C THR A 136 2.99 -7.69 13.94
N ASP A 137 3.37 -7.79 15.21
CA ASP A 137 4.65 -8.35 15.66
C ASP A 137 4.47 -9.68 16.39
N ASP A 138 3.27 -10.27 16.34
CA ASP A 138 3.01 -11.54 17.01
C ASP A 138 3.97 -12.61 16.50
N PRO A 139 4.86 -13.15 17.35
CA PRO A 139 5.87 -14.10 16.93
C PRO A 139 5.26 -15.41 16.42
N ALA A 140 4.07 -15.80 16.90
CA ALA A 140 3.37 -16.99 16.43
C ALA A 140 2.91 -16.80 14.98
N VAL A 141 2.33 -15.64 14.65
CA VAL A 141 1.93 -15.28 13.28
C VAL A 141 3.15 -15.27 12.36
N TRP A 142 4.24 -14.61 12.77
CA TRP A 142 5.47 -14.53 11.98
C TRP A 142 6.12 -15.90 11.77
N LYS A 143 6.10 -16.76 12.80
CA LYS A 143 6.62 -18.13 12.70
C LYS A 143 5.83 -18.95 11.70
N GLU A 144 4.50 -18.92 11.80
CA GLU A 144 3.65 -19.66 10.87
C GLU A 144 3.78 -19.13 9.44
N TYR A 145 3.77 -17.80 9.28
CA TYR A 145 3.96 -17.13 7.99
C TYR A 145 5.26 -17.57 7.32
N ARG A 146 6.38 -17.57 8.03
CA ARG A 146 7.68 -18.01 7.48
C ARG A 146 7.75 -19.50 7.17
N THR A 147 6.89 -20.31 7.80
CA THR A 147 6.88 -21.76 7.61
C THR A 147 5.99 -22.17 6.44
N VAL A 148 4.82 -21.55 6.32
CA VAL A 148 3.78 -21.93 5.36
C VAL A 148 3.77 -21.00 4.14
N GLY A 149 4.13 -19.74 4.32
CA GLY A 149 4.04 -18.70 3.30
C GLY A 149 2.61 -18.37 2.89
N CYS A 150 2.48 -17.58 1.83
CA CYS A 150 1.28 -17.64 1.00
C CYS A 150 1.30 -18.97 0.27
N GLY A 151 0.22 -19.76 0.37
CA GLY A 151 0.07 -20.94 -0.47
C GLY A 151 0.28 -20.56 -1.94
N SER A 152 1.28 -21.17 -2.55
CA SER A 152 1.49 -21.21 -4.01
C SER A 152 0.40 -22.03 -4.68
#